data_AF-A0A2W4LCJ7-F1
#
_entry.id   AF-A0A2W4LCJ7-F1
#
_cell.length_a   1.000
_cell.length_b   1.000
_cell.length_c   1.000
_cell.angle_alpha   90.00
_cell.angle_beta   90.00
_cell.angle_gamma   90.00
#
_symmetry.space_group_name_H-M   'P 1'
#
loop_
_entity.id
_entity.type
_entity.pdbx_description
1 polymer ?
#
loop_
_entity_poly.entity_id
_entity_poly.type
_entity_poly.pdbx_seq_one_letter_code
_entity_poly.pdbx_strand_id
1 'polypeptide(L)'
;MQLVDGLYCTKVEHKCKRSWYDKSNKKTVCEEFEPTVRCIGKEVPKRFCIDRYAYPNQKGERPEVMNRFHQAQLKCAALGKRLCTESEWTMACEGPERLPFPYGFVRDTNKCHGDVPWDSPDMKKVAKRDPDELARLWKGVRSGSQPECVSGYGVADLPGNVDEVVASETNDGTWRSKYDSVHTGGPWYKGVRNQCRPKIYTHDEGFYYYFLGFRCCAEPDGKPTDPRTPRQIREGWTLERVERLAGFTLEQMRRKLEEKAAGKSKGNPQAIPGKTMAGRRLGPNGKALKGERRTRGPE
;
A
#
# COMPACT_ATOMS: atom_id res chain seq x y z
N MET A 1 -4.30 15.58 -1.12
CA MET A 1 -5.07 14.31 -1.04
C MET A 1 -6.21 14.41 -2.03
N GLN A 2 -6.83 13.29 -2.37
CA GLN A 2 -7.99 13.21 -3.23
C GLN A 2 -9.24 13.04 -2.37
N LEU A 3 -10.24 13.90 -2.55
CA LEU A 3 -11.55 13.70 -1.92
C LEU A 3 -12.26 12.55 -2.62
N VAL A 4 -12.78 11.62 -1.83
CA VAL A 4 -13.70 10.56 -2.24
C VAL A 4 -15.01 10.79 -1.53
N ASP A 5 -16.09 10.86 -2.30
CA ASP A 5 -17.44 11.13 -1.82
C ASP A 5 -18.44 10.29 -2.62
N GLY A 6 -19.40 9.67 -1.95
CA GLY A 6 -20.44 8.87 -2.58
C GLY A 6 -20.88 7.65 -1.77
N LEU A 7 -21.46 6.67 -2.47
CA LEU A 7 -22.06 5.47 -1.88
C LEU A 7 -21.19 4.23 -2.09
N TYR A 8 -20.59 3.74 -1.02
CA TYR A 8 -19.89 2.46 -1.01
C TYR A 8 -20.88 1.30 -0.91
N CYS A 9 -20.80 0.35 -1.83
CA CYS A 9 -21.56 -0.89 -1.74
C CYS A 9 -20.77 -1.94 -0.95
N THR A 10 -21.35 -2.49 0.13
CA THR A 10 -20.68 -3.49 0.97
C THR A 10 -20.46 -4.83 0.26
N LYS A 11 -21.27 -5.14 -0.77
CA LYS A 11 -21.12 -6.34 -1.59
C LYS A 11 -21.54 -6.07 -3.03
N VAL A 12 -20.56 -6.08 -3.94
CA VAL A 12 -20.80 -5.95 -5.39
C VAL A 12 -20.73 -7.33 -6.02
N GLU A 13 -21.65 -7.60 -6.93
CA GLU A 13 -21.61 -8.76 -7.80
C GLU A 13 -21.00 -8.37 -9.14
N HIS A 14 -19.91 -9.05 -9.50
CA HIS A 14 -19.34 -9.06 -10.84
C HIS A 14 -19.35 -10.49 -11.37
N LYS A 15 -19.91 -10.69 -12.57
CA LYS A 15 -19.90 -11.99 -13.23
C LYS A 15 -18.59 -12.15 -14.01
N CYS A 16 -17.84 -13.20 -13.72
CA CYS A 16 -16.62 -13.49 -14.45
C CYS A 16 -16.95 -14.08 -15.82
N LYS A 17 -16.38 -13.49 -16.88
CA LYS A 17 -16.50 -13.93 -18.27
C LYS A 17 -15.32 -14.79 -18.70
N ARG A 18 -14.10 -14.38 -18.35
CA ARG A 18 -12.87 -15.15 -18.61
C ARG A 18 -12.01 -15.24 -17.37
N SER A 19 -11.54 -16.45 -17.06
CA SER A 19 -10.68 -16.70 -15.92
C SER A 19 -9.60 -17.72 -16.23
N TRP A 20 -8.59 -17.75 -15.39
CA TRP A 20 -7.54 -18.75 -15.40
C TRP A 20 -7.24 -19.23 -13.98
N TYR A 21 -6.73 -20.46 -13.87
CA TYR A 21 -6.37 -21.05 -12.58
C TYR A 21 -4.87 -20.90 -12.33
N ASP A 22 -4.52 -20.21 -11.25
CA ASP A 22 -3.15 -20.13 -10.77
C ASP A 22 -2.82 -21.35 -9.92
N LYS A 23 -1.97 -22.25 -10.44
CA LYS A 23 -1.55 -23.46 -9.74
C LYS A 23 -0.74 -23.16 -8.48
N SER A 24 0.13 -22.14 -8.53
CA SER A 24 1.04 -21.79 -7.43
C SER A 24 0.29 -21.31 -6.19
N ASN A 25 -0.72 -20.47 -6.38
CA ASN A 25 -1.54 -19.91 -5.32
C ASN A 25 -2.89 -20.62 -5.14
N LYS A 26 -3.12 -21.71 -5.87
CA LYS A 26 -4.34 -22.53 -5.85
C LYS A 26 -5.63 -21.70 -5.93
N LYS A 27 -5.69 -20.72 -6.84
CA LYS A 27 -6.84 -19.80 -6.96
C LYS A 27 -7.23 -19.53 -8.40
N THR A 28 -8.50 -19.28 -8.62
CA THR A 28 -9.02 -18.76 -9.89
C THR A 28 -8.89 -17.25 -9.92
N VAL A 29 -8.28 -16.72 -10.98
CA VAL A 29 -8.17 -15.28 -11.25
C VAL A 29 -9.12 -14.95 -12.39
N CYS A 30 -10.06 -14.05 -12.14
CA CYS A 30 -10.87 -13.49 -13.20
C CYS A 30 -10.08 -12.40 -13.94
N GLU A 31 -9.97 -12.57 -15.26
CA GLU A 31 -9.24 -11.66 -16.15
C GLU A 31 -10.20 -10.72 -16.87
N GLU A 32 -11.42 -11.16 -17.16
CA GLU A 32 -12.45 -10.34 -17.81
C GLU A 32 -13.79 -10.57 -17.10
N PHE A 33 -14.43 -9.48 -16.70
CA PHE A 33 -15.77 -9.47 -16.14
C PHE A 33 -16.79 -9.03 -17.20
N GLU A 34 -18.02 -9.50 -17.09
CA GLU A 34 -19.13 -8.89 -17.82
C GLU A 34 -19.27 -7.41 -17.42
N PRO A 35 -19.62 -6.50 -18.36
CA PRO A 35 -19.75 -5.06 -18.11
C PRO A 35 -21.05 -4.71 -17.35
N THR A 36 -21.37 -5.50 -16.33
CA THR A 36 -22.55 -5.34 -15.47
C THR A 36 -22.11 -5.26 -14.03
N VAL A 37 -22.58 -4.24 -13.33
CA VAL A 37 -22.29 -4.01 -11.91
C VAL A 37 -23.59 -4.00 -11.15
N ARG A 38 -23.71 -4.88 -10.15
CA ARG A 38 -24.89 -4.91 -9.27
C ARG A 38 -24.46 -4.80 -7.81
N CYS A 39 -24.99 -3.80 -7.11
CA CYS A 39 -24.88 -3.78 -5.65
C CYS A 39 -25.92 -4.74 -5.06
N ILE A 40 -25.44 -5.75 -4.35
CA ILE A 40 -26.26 -6.76 -3.67
C ILE A 40 -26.08 -6.70 -2.15
N GLY A 41 -25.33 -5.70 -1.67
CA GLY A 41 -25.12 -5.40 -0.26
C GLY A 41 -25.89 -4.15 0.16
N LYS A 42 -25.37 -3.47 1.17
CA LYS A 42 -25.86 -2.17 1.64
C LYS A 42 -25.06 -1.05 0.99
N GLU A 43 -25.74 0.02 0.62
CA GLU A 43 -25.08 1.27 0.24
C GLU A 43 -24.81 2.11 1.48
N VAL A 44 -23.56 2.52 1.66
CA VAL A 44 -23.09 3.25 2.83
C VAL A 44 -22.46 4.56 2.34
N PRO A 45 -22.99 5.73 2.74
CA PRO A 45 -22.34 7.00 2.47
C PRO A 45 -20.94 7.03 3.06
N LYS A 46 -19.95 7.45 2.26
CA LYS A 46 -18.58 7.64 2.70
C LYS A 46 -18.03 8.93 2.09
N ARG A 47 -17.35 9.71 2.93
CA ARG A 47 -16.70 10.95 2.54
C ARG A 47 -15.39 11.08 3.30
N PHE A 48 -14.27 11.04 2.58
CA PHE A 48 -12.92 11.03 3.17
C PHE A 48 -11.89 11.51 2.16
N CYS A 49 -10.72 11.91 2.65
CA CYS A 49 -9.57 12.20 1.83
C CYS A 49 -8.64 10.97 1.79
N ILE A 50 -8.11 10.62 0.63
CA ILE A 50 -7.10 9.58 0.45
C ILE A 50 -5.85 10.13 -0.25
N ASP A 51 -4.68 9.62 0.09
CA ASP A 51 -3.46 9.92 -0.67
C ASP A 51 -3.59 9.43 -2.13
N ARG A 52 -3.22 10.29 -3.08
CA ARG A 52 -3.32 10.00 -4.52
C ARG A 52 -2.37 8.88 -4.93
N TYR A 53 -1.21 8.80 -4.27
CA TYR A 53 -0.20 7.79 -4.47
C TYR A 53 0.12 7.08 -3.16
N ALA A 54 0.66 5.86 -3.24
CA ALA A 54 1.26 5.18 -2.11
C ALA A 54 2.27 6.09 -1.37
N TYR A 55 2.44 5.87 -0.06
CA TYR A 55 3.36 6.65 0.76
C TYR A 55 4.75 6.71 0.09
N PRO A 56 5.35 7.91 -0.10
CA PRO A 56 5.09 9.18 0.60
C PRO A 56 4.08 10.12 -0.08
N ASN A 57 3.19 9.61 -0.93
CA ASN A 57 2.19 10.40 -1.69
C ASN A 57 2.83 11.45 -2.61
N GLN A 58 3.86 11.07 -3.36
CA GLN A 58 4.58 11.95 -4.28
C GLN A 58 4.71 11.30 -5.65
N LYS A 59 4.28 12.01 -6.71
CA LYS A 59 4.43 11.53 -8.09
C LYS A 59 5.92 11.39 -8.42
N GLY A 60 6.28 10.31 -9.10
CA GLY A 60 7.65 10.00 -9.49
C GLY A 60 8.51 9.41 -8.37
N GLU A 61 8.05 9.41 -7.12
CA GLU A 61 8.74 8.71 -6.04
C GLU A 61 8.46 7.21 -6.07
N ARG A 62 9.35 6.46 -5.44
CA ARG A 62 9.14 5.02 -5.23
C ARG A 62 8.20 4.83 -4.03
N PRO A 63 7.13 4.01 -4.15
CA PRO A 63 6.34 3.58 -2.99
C PRO A 63 7.22 2.99 -1.90
N GLU A 64 7.04 3.46 -0.67
CA GLU A 64 7.75 2.93 0.47
C GLU A 64 7.16 1.57 0.87
N VAL A 65 8.03 0.58 1.05
CA VAL A 65 7.69 -0.80 1.41
C VAL A 65 8.43 -1.22 2.69
N MET A 66 8.26 -2.46 3.12
CA MET A 66 8.95 -3.04 4.30
C MET A 66 8.53 -2.39 5.63
N ASN A 67 7.32 -1.87 5.74
CA ASN A 67 6.78 -1.35 6.99
C ASN A 67 5.88 -2.38 7.66
N ARG A 68 5.98 -2.52 8.99
CA ARG A 68 4.94 -3.18 9.79
C ARG A 68 3.72 -2.27 9.87
N PHE A 69 2.56 -2.85 10.20
CA PHE A 69 1.29 -2.12 10.25
C PHE A 69 1.35 -0.85 11.12
N HIS A 70 1.77 -0.98 12.38
CA HIS A 70 1.86 0.15 13.31
C HIS A 70 2.91 1.20 12.89
N GLN A 71 3.93 0.81 12.10
CA GLN A 71 4.91 1.76 11.55
C GLN A 71 4.29 2.60 10.43
N ALA A 72 3.52 1.97 9.55
CA ALA A 72 2.73 2.65 8.53
C ALA A 72 1.70 3.60 9.18
N GLN A 73 1.03 3.13 10.24
CA GLN A 73 0.08 3.92 11.02
C GLN A 73 0.70 5.21 11.57
N LEU A 74 1.84 5.13 12.26
CA LEU A 74 2.49 6.33 12.80
C LEU A 74 3.07 7.25 11.73
N LYS A 75 3.48 6.71 10.57
CA LYS A 75 3.90 7.54 9.43
C LYS A 75 2.75 8.37 8.88
N CYS A 76 1.54 7.82 8.84
CA CYS A 76 0.34 8.59 8.52
C CYS A 76 0.00 9.58 9.64
N ALA A 77 0.04 9.16 10.90
CA ALA A 77 -0.24 10.01 12.06
C ALA A 77 0.68 11.25 12.12
N ALA A 78 1.96 11.09 11.77
CA ALA A 78 2.94 12.18 11.75
C ALA A 78 2.57 13.29 10.76
N LEU A 79 1.78 12.96 9.74
CA LEU A 79 1.25 13.89 8.74
C LEU A 79 -0.17 14.39 9.06
N GLY A 80 -0.69 14.10 10.26
CA GLY A 80 -2.07 14.43 10.64
C GLY A 80 -3.12 13.56 9.94
N LYS A 81 -2.74 12.34 9.54
CA LYS A 81 -3.58 11.39 8.80
C LYS A 81 -3.70 10.07 9.58
N ARG A 82 -4.39 9.09 9.01
CA ARG A 82 -4.47 7.70 9.48
C ARG A 82 -4.22 6.73 8.34
N LEU A 83 -4.11 5.43 8.63
CA LEU A 83 -4.24 4.42 7.59
C LEU A 83 -5.68 4.42 7.05
N CYS A 84 -5.82 4.22 5.74
CA CYS A 84 -7.13 3.98 5.15
C CYS A 84 -7.76 2.72 5.72
N THR A 85 -9.09 2.69 5.82
CA THR A 85 -9.81 1.45 6.10
C THR A 85 -9.95 0.60 4.85
N GLU A 86 -10.24 -0.70 5.02
CA GLU A 86 -10.41 -1.61 3.89
C GLU A 86 -11.55 -1.19 2.94
N SER A 87 -12.63 -0.60 3.46
CA SER A 87 -13.72 -0.10 2.62
C SER A 87 -13.39 1.24 1.94
N GLU A 88 -12.64 2.13 2.60
CA GLU A 88 -12.16 3.38 1.99
C GLU A 88 -11.24 3.10 0.80
N TRP A 89 -10.27 2.21 0.99
CA TRP A 89 -9.37 1.81 -0.08
C TRP A 89 -10.12 1.17 -1.24
N THR A 90 -11.06 0.27 -0.93
CA THR A 90 -11.89 -0.40 -1.95
C THR A 90 -12.70 0.63 -2.73
N MET A 91 -13.44 1.52 -2.06
CA MET A 91 -14.24 2.55 -2.73
C MET A 91 -13.39 3.47 -3.61
N ALA A 92 -12.21 3.88 -3.11
CA ALA A 92 -11.28 4.70 -3.87
C ALA A 92 -10.77 3.98 -5.13
N CYS A 93 -10.62 2.67 -5.09
CA CYS A 93 -10.20 1.85 -6.22
C CYS A 93 -11.28 1.66 -7.27
N GLU A 94 -12.47 1.27 -6.84
CA GLU A 94 -13.54 0.90 -7.77
C GLU A 94 -14.14 2.11 -8.50
N GLY A 95 -13.97 3.31 -7.93
CA GLY A 95 -14.61 4.51 -8.44
C GLY A 95 -16.13 4.52 -8.20
N PRO A 96 -16.82 5.58 -8.67
CA PRO A 96 -18.27 5.70 -8.56
C PRO A 96 -19.02 4.53 -9.23
N GLU A 97 -18.44 3.96 -10.28
CA GLU A 97 -19.01 2.89 -11.09
C GLU A 97 -18.81 1.49 -10.50
N ARG A 98 -18.09 1.37 -9.37
CA ARG A 98 -17.84 0.10 -8.66
C ARG A 98 -17.16 -0.96 -9.56
N LEU A 99 -16.17 -0.52 -10.34
CA LEU A 99 -15.44 -1.34 -11.29
C LEU A 99 -14.54 -2.38 -10.57
N PRO A 100 -14.36 -3.59 -11.13
CA PRO A 100 -13.46 -4.59 -10.54
C PRO A 100 -11.98 -4.17 -10.60
N PHE A 101 -11.61 -3.38 -11.61
CA PHE A 101 -10.31 -2.72 -11.77
C PHE A 101 -10.55 -1.21 -11.88
N PRO A 102 -9.60 -0.35 -11.45
CA PRO A 102 -9.81 1.10 -11.47
C PRO A 102 -10.07 1.68 -12.88
N TYR A 103 -9.71 0.93 -13.93
CA TYR A 103 -9.80 1.31 -15.34
C TYR A 103 -10.79 0.47 -16.16
N GLY A 104 -11.63 -0.36 -15.54
CA GLY A 104 -12.68 -1.11 -16.25
C GLY A 104 -12.87 -2.56 -15.82
N PHE A 105 -13.36 -3.37 -16.76
CA PHE A 105 -13.79 -4.76 -16.54
C PHE A 105 -12.75 -5.82 -16.97
N VAL A 106 -11.70 -5.40 -17.68
CA VAL A 106 -10.67 -6.31 -18.22
C VAL A 106 -9.37 -6.02 -17.50
N ARG A 107 -8.70 -7.05 -16.99
CA ARG A 107 -7.36 -6.96 -16.42
C ARG A 107 -6.36 -6.60 -17.53
N ASP A 108 -5.56 -5.56 -17.29
CA ASP A 108 -4.51 -5.12 -18.20
C ASP A 108 -3.26 -4.70 -17.42
N THR A 109 -2.18 -5.47 -17.60
CA THR A 109 -0.92 -5.26 -16.91
C THR A 109 -0.10 -4.11 -17.49
N ASN A 110 -0.45 -3.61 -18.68
CA ASN A 110 0.13 -2.39 -19.24
C ASN A 110 -0.49 -1.14 -18.60
N LYS A 111 -1.73 -1.24 -18.10
CA LYS A 111 -2.40 -0.16 -17.37
C LYS A 111 -1.96 -0.12 -15.92
N CYS A 112 -2.18 -1.21 -15.18
CA CYS A 112 -1.69 -1.37 -13.80
C CYS A 112 -0.71 -2.54 -13.72
N HIS A 113 0.52 -2.23 -13.36
CA HIS A 113 1.69 -3.08 -13.36
C HIS A 113 1.47 -4.33 -12.51
N GLY A 114 1.54 -5.48 -13.16
CA GLY A 114 1.22 -6.77 -12.56
C GLY A 114 1.77 -7.91 -13.39
N ASP A 115 1.58 -9.13 -12.89
CA ASP A 115 1.99 -10.38 -13.54
C ASP A 115 3.48 -10.54 -13.86
N VAL A 116 4.33 -9.83 -13.12
CA VAL A 116 5.77 -10.09 -13.10
C VAL A 116 6.01 -11.53 -12.60
N PRO A 117 6.85 -12.33 -13.27
CA PRO A 117 7.20 -13.67 -12.79
C PRO A 117 7.82 -13.66 -11.39
N TRP A 118 7.55 -14.72 -10.64
CA TRP A 118 8.16 -14.93 -9.33
C TRP A 118 9.68 -15.07 -9.45
N ASP A 119 10.42 -14.39 -8.58
CA ASP A 119 11.88 -14.24 -8.64
C ASP A 119 12.61 -14.86 -7.44
N SER A 120 11.95 -15.80 -6.75
CA SER A 120 12.52 -16.67 -5.70
C SER A 120 13.36 -15.93 -4.65
N PRO A 121 12.74 -15.19 -3.72
CA PRO A 121 13.44 -14.41 -2.71
C PRO A 121 14.26 -15.28 -1.75
N ASP A 122 15.46 -14.82 -1.42
CA ASP A 122 16.22 -15.34 -0.29
C ASP A 122 15.63 -14.74 0.99
N MET A 123 14.76 -15.52 1.64
CA MET A 123 14.05 -15.08 2.85
C MET A 123 14.97 -14.78 4.03
N LYS A 124 16.19 -15.37 4.09
CA LYS A 124 17.17 -15.04 5.14
C LYS A 124 17.74 -13.64 4.92
N LYS A 125 17.98 -13.25 3.67
CA LYS A 125 18.40 -11.89 3.30
C LYS A 125 17.29 -10.87 3.47
N VAL A 126 16.06 -11.21 3.06
CA VAL A 126 14.87 -10.35 3.27
C VAL A 126 14.65 -10.06 4.76
N ALA A 127 14.73 -11.07 5.63
CA ALA A 127 14.59 -10.91 7.07
C ALA A 127 15.67 -9.98 7.67
N LYS A 128 16.90 -10.04 7.13
CA LYS A 128 18.02 -9.15 7.50
C LYS A 128 17.94 -7.76 6.85
N ARG A 129 16.95 -7.53 5.98
CA ARG A 129 16.79 -6.30 5.19
C ARG A 129 18.03 -5.98 4.34
N ASP A 130 18.60 -7.03 3.76
CA ASP A 130 19.77 -6.94 2.89
C ASP A 130 19.51 -5.98 1.70
N PRO A 131 20.33 -4.94 1.50
CA PRO A 131 20.05 -3.91 0.51
C PRO A 131 20.10 -4.42 -0.93
N ASP A 132 20.96 -5.39 -1.23
CA ASP A 132 21.14 -5.93 -2.57
C ASP A 132 19.98 -6.85 -2.95
N GLU A 133 19.57 -7.73 -2.03
CA GLU A 133 18.42 -8.59 -2.24
C GLU A 133 17.12 -7.78 -2.38
N LEU A 134 16.92 -6.78 -1.53
CA LEU A 134 15.73 -5.94 -1.61
C LEU A 134 15.72 -5.04 -2.86
N ALA A 135 16.89 -4.65 -3.38
CA ALA A 135 17.00 -3.97 -4.67
C ALA A 135 16.67 -4.94 -5.84
N ARG A 136 17.19 -6.17 -5.80
CA ARG A 136 16.92 -7.21 -6.80
C ARG A 136 15.44 -7.56 -6.90
N LEU A 137 14.79 -7.72 -5.74
CA LEU A 137 13.38 -8.09 -5.60
C LEU A 137 12.40 -6.95 -5.94
N TRP A 138 12.89 -5.72 -6.00
CA TRP A 138 12.04 -4.63 -6.41
C TRP A 138 11.72 -4.72 -7.90
N LYS A 139 10.45 -5.00 -8.20
CA LYS A 139 9.92 -4.94 -9.56
C LYS A 139 8.82 -3.89 -9.73
N GLY A 140 8.52 -3.12 -8.69
CA GLY A 140 7.52 -2.05 -8.76
C GLY A 140 7.95 -0.88 -9.64
N VAL A 141 6.97 -0.06 -9.99
CA VAL A 141 7.15 1.19 -10.75
C VAL A 141 6.93 2.40 -9.85
N ARG A 142 7.40 3.56 -10.30
CA ARG A 142 7.25 4.82 -9.56
C ARG A 142 5.79 5.25 -9.51
N SER A 143 5.41 5.90 -8.42
CA SER A 143 4.07 6.44 -8.23
C SER A 143 3.68 7.39 -9.36
N GLY A 144 2.52 7.17 -9.97
CA GLY A 144 1.97 7.96 -11.06
C GLY A 144 2.71 7.84 -12.39
N SER A 145 3.54 6.81 -12.56
CA SER A 145 4.15 6.48 -13.87
C SER A 145 3.19 5.72 -14.80
N GLN A 146 2.03 5.33 -14.29
CA GLN A 146 1.01 4.52 -14.97
C GLN A 146 -0.24 5.37 -15.19
N PRO A 147 -0.31 6.15 -16.28
CA PRO A 147 -1.35 7.16 -16.45
C PRO A 147 -2.77 6.58 -16.54
N GLU A 148 -2.88 5.31 -16.95
CA GLU A 148 -4.16 4.59 -17.04
C GLU A 148 -4.50 3.80 -15.77
N CYS A 149 -3.57 3.67 -14.80
CA CYS A 149 -3.83 3.05 -13.49
C CYS A 149 -4.45 4.05 -12.52
N VAL A 150 -5.56 4.67 -12.91
CA VAL A 150 -6.21 5.74 -12.14
C VAL A 150 -7.70 5.44 -12.05
N SER A 151 -8.25 5.44 -10.83
CA SER A 151 -9.68 5.20 -10.61
C SER A 151 -10.54 6.38 -11.05
N GLY A 152 -11.85 6.18 -11.16
CA GLY A 152 -12.82 7.26 -11.41
C GLY A 152 -12.79 8.40 -10.38
N TYR A 153 -12.17 8.20 -9.21
CA TYR A 153 -11.94 9.25 -8.22
C TYR A 153 -10.59 9.99 -8.40
N GLY A 154 -9.74 9.59 -9.35
CA GLY A 154 -8.43 10.20 -9.56
C GLY A 154 -7.32 9.67 -8.63
N VAL A 155 -7.51 8.48 -8.04
CA VAL A 155 -6.51 7.83 -7.17
C VAL A 155 -5.70 6.83 -7.99
N ALA A 156 -4.37 6.91 -7.91
CA ALA A 156 -3.46 6.16 -8.76
C ALA A 156 -2.88 4.91 -8.07
N ASP A 157 -2.44 3.97 -8.90
CA ASP A 157 -1.61 2.81 -8.49
C ASP A 157 -2.23 2.00 -7.34
N LEU A 158 -3.55 1.74 -7.37
CA LEU A 158 -4.24 1.00 -6.32
C LEU A 158 -3.99 -0.52 -6.44
N PRO A 159 -4.64 -1.31 -7.32
CA PRO A 159 -4.24 -2.70 -7.51
C PRO A 159 -2.99 -2.82 -8.37
N GLY A 160 -2.19 -3.85 -8.10
CA GLY A 160 -0.89 -4.02 -8.74
C GLY A 160 0.13 -3.04 -8.17
N ASN A 161 1.32 -3.02 -8.78
CA ASN A 161 2.49 -2.37 -8.21
C ASN A 161 2.77 -2.87 -6.78
N VAL A 162 2.42 -2.13 -5.73
CA VAL A 162 2.58 -2.57 -4.34
C VAL A 162 1.27 -3.11 -3.78
N ASP A 163 1.36 -4.20 -3.01
CA ASP A 163 0.26 -4.58 -2.13
C ASP A 163 0.17 -3.55 -1.01
N GLU A 164 -1.02 -3.21 -0.53
CA GLU A 164 -1.16 -2.18 0.50
C GLU A 164 -1.83 -2.72 1.76
N VAL A 165 -1.20 -2.43 2.89
CA VAL A 165 -1.81 -2.69 4.20
C VAL A 165 -2.75 -1.54 4.59
N VAL A 166 -3.95 -1.92 5.03
CA VAL A 166 -5.06 -1.03 5.44
C VAL A 166 -5.62 -1.47 6.79
N ALA A 167 -6.36 -0.59 7.45
CA ALA A 167 -7.05 -0.89 8.71
C ALA A 167 -8.29 -1.77 8.46
N SER A 168 -8.42 -2.84 9.24
CA SER A 168 -9.57 -3.75 9.21
C SER A 168 -10.82 -3.08 9.78
N GLU A 169 -11.95 -3.27 9.12
CA GLU A 169 -13.27 -2.98 9.67
C GLU A 169 -14.03 -4.26 10.04
N THR A 170 -13.49 -5.42 9.65
CA THR A 170 -14.06 -6.74 9.88
C THR A 170 -14.07 -7.07 11.38
N ASN A 171 -15.26 -7.33 11.93
CA ASN A 171 -15.50 -7.59 13.35
C ASN A 171 -16.58 -8.66 13.55
N ASP A 172 -16.51 -9.75 12.78
CA ASP A 172 -17.53 -10.81 12.75
C ASP A 172 -17.20 -12.01 13.66
N GLY A 173 -16.12 -11.93 14.46
CA GLY A 173 -15.67 -13.02 15.33
C GLY A 173 -15.06 -14.22 14.59
N THR A 174 -14.95 -14.15 13.25
CA THR A 174 -14.32 -15.21 12.44
C THR A 174 -12.82 -15.02 12.36
N TRP A 175 -12.12 -15.97 11.71
CA TRP A 175 -10.69 -15.85 11.42
C TRP A 175 -10.32 -14.56 10.67
N ARG A 176 -11.24 -13.94 9.92
CA ARG A 176 -11.00 -12.68 9.22
C ARG A 176 -10.91 -11.47 10.15
N SER A 177 -11.52 -11.54 11.32
CA SER A 177 -11.48 -10.50 12.35
C SER A 177 -10.28 -10.61 13.30
N LYS A 178 -9.37 -11.58 13.08
CA LYS A 178 -8.24 -11.84 13.97
C LYS A 178 -7.29 -10.66 14.09
N TYR A 179 -7.02 -9.97 12.98
CA TYR A 179 -6.02 -8.90 12.89
C TYR A 179 -6.68 -7.54 12.59
N ASP A 180 -6.04 -6.47 13.06
CA ASP A 180 -6.36 -5.06 12.78
C ASP A 180 -5.86 -4.63 11.40
N SER A 181 -4.99 -5.42 10.77
CA SER A 181 -4.47 -5.20 9.43
C SER A 181 -5.10 -6.12 8.39
N VAL A 182 -5.35 -5.57 7.20
CA VAL A 182 -5.75 -6.32 5.99
C VAL A 182 -4.86 -5.88 4.84
N HIS A 183 -4.50 -6.80 3.94
CA HIS A 183 -3.77 -6.42 2.73
C HIS A 183 -4.68 -6.46 1.51
N THR A 184 -4.46 -5.52 0.58
CA THR A 184 -5.31 -5.35 -0.59
C THR A 184 -4.58 -4.76 -1.78
N GLY A 185 -5.19 -4.91 -2.96
CA GLY A 185 -4.63 -4.46 -4.23
C GLY A 185 -3.73 -5.50 -4.89
N GLY A 186 -2.96 -6.26 -4.12
CA GLY A 186 -2.03 -7.27 -4.63
C GLY A 186 -0.80 -6.64 -5.30
N PRO A 187 0.38 -7.29 -5.20
CA PRO A 187 1.62 -6.74 -5.71
C PRO A 187 1.79 -6.96 -7.23
N TRP A 188 2.91 -6.50 -7.77
CA TRP A 188 3.32 -6.67 -9.17
C TRP A 188 3.46 -8.13 -9.64
N TYR A 189 3.37 -9.13 -8.76
CA TYR A 189 3.60 -10.53 -9.14
C TYR A 189 2.43 -11.17 -9.89
N LYS A 190 2.73 -12.27 -10.59
CA LYS A 190 1.73 -13.17 -11.17
C LYS A 190 1.05 -14.04 -10.12
N GLY A 191 -0.19 -14.42 -10.38
CA GLY A 191 -0.96 -15.34 -9.51
C GLY A 191 -1.72 -14.64 -8.38
N VAL A 192 -1.69 -13.31 -8.35
CA VAL A 192 -2.54 -12.46 -7.51
C VAL A 192 -3.65 -11.82 -8.33
N ARG A 193 -4.77 -11.52 -7.67
CA ARG A 193 -5.99 -11.08 -8.37
C ARG A 193 -5.87 -9.66 -8.94
N ASN A 194 -5.00 -8.81 -8.41
CA ASN A 194 -4.86 -7.37 -8.68
C ASN A 194 -6.17 -6.66 -9.07
N GLN A 195 -7.15 -6.75 -8.16
CA GLN A 195 -8.50 -6.17 -8.28
C GLN A 195 -8.79 -5.34 -7.03
N CYS A 196 -9.83 -4.51 -7.08
CA CYS A 196 -10.19 -3.61 -5.99
C CYS A 196 -10.71 -4.31 -4.71
N ARG A 197 -11.48 -5.39 -4.85
CA ARG A 197 -12.12 -6.06 -3.71
C ARG A 197 -11.30 -7.13 -3.00
N PRO A 198 -10.47 -7.97 -3.65
CA PRO A 198 -9.68 -8.99 -2.97
C PRO A 198 -8.91 -8.48 -1.75
N LYS A 199 -8.97 -9.27 -0.67
CA LYS A 199 -8.33 -9.02 0.61
C LYS A 199 -7.59 -10.26 1.10
N ILE A 200 -6.54 -10.04 1.90
CA ILE A 200 -5.81 -11.07 2.65
C ILE A 200 -5.92 -10.74 4.14
N TYR A 201 -6.53 -11.64 4.92
CA TYR A 201 -6.78 -11.49 6.36
C TYR A 201 -5.89 -12.41 7.23
N THR A 202 -4.89 -13.06 6.64
CA THR A 202 -4.10 -14.11 7.31
C THR A 202 -2.77 -13.60 7.88
N HIS A 203 -2.37 -12.38 7.56
CA HIS A 203 -1.12 -11.78 8.05
C HIS A 203 -1.39 -10.93 9.28
N ASP A 204 -0.55 -11.07 10.30
CA ASP A 204 -0.59 -10.24 11.50
C ASP A 204 0.04 -8.85 11.27
N GLU A 205 -0.12 -7.97 12.25
CA GLU A 205 0.35 -6.59 12.22
C GLU A 205 1.89 -6.47 12.22
N GLY A 206 2.59 -7.57 12.52
CA GLY A 206 4.03 -7.71 12.48
C GLY A 206 4.57 -8.09 11.10
N PHE A 207 3.72 -8.56 10.19
CA PHE A 207 4.11 -8.86 8.82
C PHE A 207 4.57 -7.59 8.10
N TYR A 208 5.67 -7.74 7.37
CA TYR A 208 6.19 -6.73 6.46
C TYR A 208 6.83 -7.46 5.28
N TYR A 209 6.78 -6.85 4.11
CA TYR A 209 7.33 -7.47 2.91
C TYR A 209 7.83 -6.46 1.90
N TYR A 210 8.66 -6.91 0.97
CA TYR A 210 9.37 -6.04 0.03
C TYR A 210 8.48 -5.45 -1.08
N PHE A 211 7.24 -5.94 -1.20
CA PHE A 211 6.19 -5.35 -2.02
C PHE A 211 5.04 -4.72 -1.22
N LEU A 212 5.08 -4.82 0.11
CA LEU A 212 3.98 -4.35 0.97
C LEU A 212 4.21 -2.88 1.31
N GLY A 213 3.42 -2.02 0.70
CA GLY A 213 3.33 -0.59 0.97
C GLY A 213 2.07 -0.23 1.74
N PHE A 214 1.73 1.06 1.71
CA PHE A 214 0.53 1.62 2.33
C PHE A 214 0.27 3.03 1.78
N ARG A 215 -0.92 3.56 2.05
CA ARG A 215 -1.25 4.97 1.84
C ARG A 215 -2.12 5.50 2.97
N CYS A 216 -2.16 6.81 3.12
CA CYS A 216 -2.86 7.45 4.22
C CYS A 216 -4.23 8.00 3.80
N CYS A 217 -5.17 7.98 4.73
CA CYS A 217 -6.47 8.62 4.63
C CYS A 217 -6.64 9.67 5.73
N ALA A 218 -7.56 10.60 5.55
CA ALA A 218 -7.87 11.66 6.50
C ALA A 218 -9.33 12.05 6.41
N GLU A 219 -9.83 12.67 7.47
CA GLU A 219 -11.14 13.30 7.46
C GLU A 219 -11.16 14.49 6.47
N PRO A 220 -12.30 14.75 5.81
CA PRO A 220 -12.42 15.83 4.84
C PRO A 220 -12.53 17.20 5.52
N ASP A 221 -12.47 18.26 4.72
CA ASP A 221 -12.79 19.64 5.13
C ASP A 221 -11.93 20.17 6.30
N GLY A 222 -10.68 19.70 6.42
CA GLY A 222 -9.75 20.15 7.47
C GLY A 222 -10.07 19.62 8.87
N LYS A 223 -11.02 18.68 9.00
CA LYS A 223 -11.34 18.06 10.28
C LYS A 223 -10.14 17.28 10.84
N PRO A 224 -9.92 17.31 12.17
CA PRO A 224 -8.90 16.48 12.80
C PRO A 224 -9.15 14.99 12.50
N THR A 225 -8.07 14.27 12.20
CA THR A 225 -8.11 12.83 11.96
C THR A 225 -7.57 12.09 13.18
N ASP A 226 -8.36 11.16 13.73
CA ASP A 226 -7.85 10.23 14.75
C ASP A 226 -6.90 9.22 14.08
N PRO A 227 -5.63 9.12 14.52
CA PRO A 227 -4.67 8.21 13.90
C PRO A 227 -4.94 6.72 14.19
N ARG A 228 -5.82 6.41 15.16
CA ARG A 228 -6.16 5.04 15.55
C ARG A 228 -7.11 4.39 14.54
N THR A 229 -7.01 3.07 14.43
CA THR A 229 -7.92 2.30 13.58
C THR A 229 -9.30 2.20 14.22
N PRO A 230 -10.36 1.86 13.46
CA PRO A 230 -11.68 1.60 14.02
C PRO A 230 -11.66 0.57 15.15
N ARG A 231 -10.85 -0.49 15.03
CA ARG A 231 -10.71 -1.51 16.07
C ARG A 231 -10.04 -0.97 17.32
N GLN A 232 -8.92 -0.26 17.17
CA GLN A 232 -8.18 0.35 18.28
C GLN A 232 -9.04 1.34 19.06
N ILE A 233 -9.88 2.13 18.38
CA ILE A 233 -10.84 3.03 19.03
C ILE A 233 -11.86 2.24 19.85
N ARG A 234 -12.48 1.20 19.26
CA ARG A 234 -13.45 0.34 19.97
C ARG A 234 -12.83 -0.35 21.19
N GLU A 235 -11.58 -0.78 21.09
CA GLU A 235 -10.86 -1.46 22.17
C GLU A 235 -10.21 -0.47 23.17
N GLY A 236 -10.42 0.83 23.03
CA GLY A 236 -9.90 1.84 23.95
C GLY A 236 -8.37 1.96 23.96
N TRP A 237 -7.70 1.67 22.85
CA TRP A 237 -6.24 1.80 22.78
C TRP A 237 -5.81 3.27 22.84
N THR A 238 -4.71 3.52 23.53
CA THR A 238 -4.04 4.82 23.51
C THR A 238 -2.99 4.88 22.40
N LEU A 239 -2.55 6.09 22.03
CA LEU A 239 -1.53 6.26 20.99
C LEU A 239 -0.17 5.73 21.46
N GLU A 240 0.16 5.84 22.75
CA GLU A 240 1.40 5.34 23.35
C GLU A 240 1.53 3.81 23.15
N ARG A 241 0.41 3.08 23.18
CA ARG A 241 0.40 1.65 22.86
C ARG A 241 0.81 1.40 21.40
N VAL A 242 0.32 2.21 20.47
CA VAL A 242 0.67 2.14 19.04
C VAL A 242 2.15 2.48 18.84
N GLU A 243 2.65 3.53 19.49
CA GLU A 243 4.06 3.94 19.49
C GLU A 243 4.99 2.81 19.94
N ARG A 244 4.65 2.15 21.05
CA ARG A 244 5.39 1.00 21.55
C ARG A 244 5.46 -0.15 20.54
N LEU A 245 4.36 -0.46 19.84
CA LEU A 245 4.32 -1.53 18.84
C LEU A 245 5.09 -1.16 17.56
N ALA A 246 5.01 0.10 17.13
CA ALA A 246 5.76 0.61 15.99
C ALA A 246 7.27 0.65 16.24
N GLY A 247 7.68 0.89 17.49
CA GLY A 247 9.07 0.99 17.92
C GLY A 247 9.67 2.40 17.79
N PHE A 248 8.83 3.42 17.61
CA PHE A 248 9.17 4.85 17.61
C PHE A 248 7.93 5.69 17.96
N THR A 249 8.14 6.92 18.41
CA THR A 249 7.05 7.84 18.76
C THR A 249 6.63 8.72 17.59
N LEU A 250 5.42 9.28 17.68
CA LEU A 250 4.89 10.26 16.75
C LEU A 250 5.81 11.48 16.63
N GLU A 251 6.32 11.98 17.76
CA GLU A 251 7.24 13.11 17.81
C GLU A 251 8.55 12.81 17.08
N GLN A 252 9.14 11.62 17.31
CA GLN A 252 10.35 11.18 16.62
C GLN A 252 10.13 11.13 15.09
N MET A 253 8.97 10.68 14.65
CA MET A 253 8.63 10.62 13.23
C MET A 253 8.42 12.02 12.63
N ARG A 254 7.74 12.94 13.34
CA ARG A 254 7.57 14.34 12.92
C ARG A 254 8.91 15.04 12.75
N ARG A 255 9.79 14.94 13.75
CA ARG A 255 11.16 15.47 13.67
C ARG A 255 11.93 14.91 12.47
N LYS A 256 11.75 13.61 12.17
CA LYS A 256 12.37 13.00 10.98
C LYS A 256 11.86 13.57 9.67
N LEU A 257 10.56 13.88 9.58
CA LEU A 257 9.96 14.52 8.40
C LEU A 257 10.47 15.95 8.24
N GLU A 258 10.61 16.71 9.33
CA GLU A 258 11.18 18.05 9.35
C GLU A 258 12.66 18.06 8.89
N GLU A 259 13.48 17.14 9.41
CA GLU A 259 14.86 16.95 8.97
C GLU A 259 14.95 16.68 7.47
N LYS A 260 14.05 15.83 6.94
CA LYS A 260 13.98 15.49 5.51
C LYS A 260 13.57 16.71 4.69
N ALA A 261 12.57 17.47 5.13
CA ALA A 261 12.12 18.69 4.46
C ALA A 261 13.22 19.77 4.45
N ALA A 262 14.02 19.86 5.51
CA ALA A 262 15.17 20.76 5.61
C ALA A 262 16.42 20.28 4.84
N GLY A 263 16.36 19.16 4.12
CA GLY A 263 17.51 18.59 3.39
C GLY A 263 18.60 17.98 4.29
N LYS A 264 18.35 17.82 5.60
CA LYS A 264 19.30 17.34 6.62
C LYS A 264 19.30 15.82 6.79
N SER A 265 18.70 15.08 5.86
CA SER A 265 18.61 13.62 5.90
C SER A 265 19.97 12.94 5.70
N LYS A 266 20.74 12.76 6.78
CA LYS A 266 21.85 11.79 6.81
C LYS A 266 21.28 10.41 7.16
N GLY A 267 21.47 9.43 6.27
CA GLY A 267 21.16 8.03 6.60
C GLY A 267 22.08 7.57 7.74
N ASN A 268 21.53 7.02 8.81
CA ASN A 268 22.34 6.39 9.85
C ASN A 268 22.71 4.96 9.38
N PRO A 269 23.97 4.67 9.06
CA PRO A 269 24.38 3.34 8.59
C PRO A 269 24.11 2.24 9.64
N GLN A 270 24.09 2.62 10.93
CA GLN A 270 23.96 1.73 12.09
C GLN A 270 22.51 1.56 12.58
N ALA A 271 21.50 2.07 11.85
CA ALA A 271 20.11 1.91 12.28
C ALA A 271 19.71 0.41 12.35
N ILE A 272 19.33 -0.04 13.54
CA ILE A 272 18.92 -1.42 13.85
C ILE A 272 17.79 -1.84 12.89
N PRO A 273 17.92 -2.98 12.17
CA PRO A 273 16.86 -3.53 11.33
C PRO A 273 15.55 -3.67 12.12
N GLY A 274 14.46 -3.04 11.66
CA GLY A 274 13.14 -3.13 12.30
C GLY A 274 12.72 -1.93 13.17
N LYS A 275 13.63 -1.02 13.54
CA LYS A 275 13.31 0.28 14.20
C LYS A 275 13.35 1.48 13.24
N THR A 276 13.35 1.21 11.94
CA THR A 276 13.67 2.22 10.94
C THR A 276 12.46 3.13 10.65
N MET A 277 12.53 4.38 11.13
CA MET A 277 11.58 5.44 10.75
C MET A 277 11.67 5.83 9.27
N ALA A 278 12.84 5.65 8.66
CA ALA A 278 13.02 5.79 7.23
C ALA A 278 12.97 4.40 6.58
N GLY A 279 12.11 4.18 5.57
CA GLY A 279 12.37 3.10 4.64
C GLY A 279 13.76 3.32 4.04
N ARG A 280 14.72 2.41 4.27
CA ARG A 280 16.02 2.49 3.58
C ARG A 280 15.69 2.57 2.08
N ARG A 281 16.27 3.55 1.38
CA ARG A 281 16.30 3.54 -0.08
C ARG A 281 16.94 2.22 -0.49
N LEU A 282 16.13 1.27 -0.90
CA LEU A 282 16.59 0.05 -1.54
C LEU A 282 17.28 0.53 -2.82
N GLY A 283 18.58 0.26 -2.94
CA GLY A 283 19.44 0.88 -3.95
C GLY A 283 19.01 0.58 -5.40
N PRO A 284 19.77 1.12 -6.37
CA PRO A 284 19.73 2.49 -6.80
C PRO A 284 18.79 2.64 -8.00
N ASN A 285 17.74 3.43 -7.83
CA ASN A 285 17.53 4.57 -8.72
C ASN A 285 16.47 5.47 -8.13
N GLY A 286 16.93 6.40 -7.31
CA GLY A 286 16.35 7.72 -7.04
C GLY A 286 17.32 8.82 -7.49
N LYS A 287 17.97 8.60 -8.65
CA LYS A 287 18.83 9.46 -9.50
C LYS A 287 20.32 9.74 -9.13
N ALA A 288 21.07 9.93 -10.23
CA ALA A 288 22.42 10.44 -10.52
C ALA A 288 23.64 9.48 -10.41
N LEU A 289 24.16 9.08 -11.58
CA LEU A 289 25.55 8.68 -11.82
C LEU A 289 26.50 9.76 -11.28
N LYS A 290 27.55 9.35 -10.56
CA LYS A 290 28.84 10.04 -10.53
C LYS A 290 29.92 9.11 -9.99
N GLY A 291 30.90 8.82 -10.84
CA GLY A 291 32.06 8.01 -10.50
C GLY A 291 32.79 7.47 -11.72
N GLU A 292 32.99 8.30 -12.75
CA GLU A 292 34.06 8.05 -13.72
C GLU A 292 35.38 7.94 -12.93
N ARG A 293 36.00 6.75 -12.98
CA ARG A 293 37.39 6.61 -12.60
C ARG A 293 38.19 7.44 -13.60
N ARG A 294 38.92 8.44 -13.10
CA ARG A 294 40.08 8.98 -13.80
C ARG A 294 40.97 7.80 -14.18
N THR A 295 40.98 7.46 -15.46
CA THR A 295 42.05 6.68 -16.07
C THR A 295 43.32 7.52 -15.93
N ARG A 296 44.25 7.07 -15.08
CA ARG A 296 45.65 7.44 -15.25
C ARG A 296 46.10 6.71 -16.51
N GLY A 297 46.52 7.47 -17.52
CA GLY A 297 47.16 6.91 -18.71
C GLY A 297 48.48 6.23 -18.33
N PRO A 298 48.91 5.21 -19.09
CA PRO A 298 50.25 4.66 -18.94
C PRO A 298 51.28 5.59 -19.62
N GLU A 299 52.46 5.66 -19.03
CA GLU A 299 53.71 5.97 -19.74
C GLU A 299 54.01 4.88 -20.78
#